data_AF-A0A382P6S8-F1
#
_entry.id   AF-A0A382P6S8-F1
#
_cell.length_a   1.000
_cell.length_b   1.000
_cell.length_c   1.000
_cell.angle_alpha   90.00
_cell.angle_beta   90.00
_cell.angle_gamma   90.00
#
_symmetry.space_group_name_H-M   'P 1'
#
loop_
_entity.id
_entity.type
_entity.pdbx_description
1 polymer ?
#
loop_
_entity_poly.entity_id
_entity_poly.type
_entity_poly.pdbx_seq_one_letter_code
_entity_poly.pdbx_strand_id
1 'polypeptide(L)'
;MLARLQTSDVDPAQEGMDAIQQVVRKLRRAVPKTRIIIRGDSGFSNNELMDFCETTPLVDYIFGQAQNSRLEKLIETEMAEAKAAFEEN
;
A
#
# COMPACT_ATOMS: atom_id res chain seq x y z
N MET A 1 11.51 -2.39 -16.00
CA MET A 1 10.55 -1.41 -15.46
C MET A 1 9.24 -1.63 -16.17
N LEU A 2 8.14 -1.85 -15.45
CA LEU A 2 6.80 -1.91 -16.04
C LEU A 2 6.16 -0.54 -15.83
N ALA A 3 5.68 0.09 -16.90
CA ALA A 3 4.95 1.36 -16.83
C ALA A 3 3.75 1.23 -17.77
N ARG A 4 2.53 1.28 -17.22
CA ARG A 4 1.30 1.16 -18.00
C ARG A 4 0.35 2.29 -17.63
N LEU A 5 -0.12 3.02 -18.64
CA LEU A 5 -1.04 4.14 -18.49
C LEU A 5 -2.46 3.62 -18.29
N GLN A 6 -3.17 4.17 -17.30
CA GLN A 6 -4.55 3.77 -16.97
C GLN A 6 -5.40 4.99 -16.63
N THR A 7 -6.72 4.82 -16.70
CA THR A 7 -7.68 5.81 -16.22
C THR A 7 -7.72 5.80 -14.69
N SER A 8 -8.07 6.94 -14.08
CA SER A 8 -7.96 7.14 -12.63
C SER A 8 -9.01 6.38 -11.79
N ASP A 9 -9.96 5.70 -12.44
CA ASP A 9 -11.08 4.97 -11.85
C ASP A 9 -10.80 3.48 -11.65
N VAL A 10 -9.64 2.98 -12.07
CA VAL A 10 -9.24 1.58 -11.93
C VAL A 10 -8.47 1.38 -10.62
N ASP A 11 -8.76 0.29 -9.91
CA ASP A 11 -7.99 -0.12 -8.73
C ASP A 11 -6.51 -0.37 -9.11
N PRO A 12 -5.56 0.47 -8.64
CA PRO A 12 -4.16 0.34 -9.00
C PRO A 12 -3.54 -1.00 -8.60
N ALA A 13 -4.03 -1.60 -7.52
CA ALA A 13 -3.47 -2.83 -6.98
C ALA A 13 -4.01 -4.09 -7.64
N GLN A 14 -5.23 -4.07 -8.17
CA GLN A 14 -5.75 -5.17 -9.00
C GLN A 14 -4.84 -5.44 -10.19
N GLU A 15 -4.35 -4.38 -10.82
CA GLU A 15 -3.51 -4.43 -12.00
C GLU A 15 -2.01 -4.54 -11.66
N GLY A 16 -1.60 -3.98 -10.51
CA GLY A 16 -0.26 -4.11 -9.96
C GLY A 16 0.08 -5.52 -9.46
N MET A 17 -0.94 -6.30 -9.03
CA MET A 17 -0.76 -7.62 -8.43
C MET A 17 0.05 -8.57 -9.31
N ASP A 18 -0.33 -8.74 -10.58
CA ASP A 18 0.37 -9.66 -11.50
C ASP A 18 1.85 -9.31 -11.67
N ALA A 19 2.13 -8.00 -11.77
CA ALA A 19 3.49 -7.50 -11.89
C ALA A 19 4.30 -7.79 -10.62
N ILE A 20 3.72 -7.51 -9.46
CA ILE A 20 4.34 -7.77 -8.15
C ILE A 20 4.62 -9.26 -7.98
N GLN A 21 3.64 -10.12 -8.23
CA GLN A 21 3.81 -11.57 -8.16
C GLN A 21 4.91 -12.06 -9.11
N GLN A 22 4.97 -11.53 -10.34
CA GLN A 22 6.02 -11.92 -11.30
C GLN A 22 7.41 -11.50 -10.80
N VAL A 23 7.55 -10.30 -10.25
CA VAL A 23 8.82 -9.81 -9.68
C VAL A 23 9.22 -10.66 -8.47
N VAL A 24 8.31 -10.90 -7.53
CA VAL A 24 8.57 -11.75 -6.34
C VAL A 24 9.01 -13.15 -6.76
N ARG A 25 8.33 -13.79 -7.73
CA ARG A 25 8.73 -15.11 -8.24
C ARG A 25 10.14 -15.11 -8.83
N LYS A 26 10.50 -14.09 -9.61
CA LYS A 26 11.85 -13.95 -10.20
C LYS A 26 12.91 -13.75 -9.11
N LEU A 27 12.65 -12.86 -8.14
CA LEU A 27 13.54 -12.62 -7.02
C LEU A 27 13.72 -13.88 -6.16
N ARG A 28 12.64 -14.62 -5.86
CA ARG A 28 12.71 -15.87 -5.09
C ARG A 28 13.57 -16.94 -5.76
N ARG A 29 13.61 -17.00 -7.09
CA ARG A 29 14.50 -17.92 -7.83
C ARG A 29 15.97 -17.52 -7.71
N ALA A 30 16.27 -16.21 -7.73
CA ALA A 30 17.64 -15.70 -7.68
C ALA A 30 18.19 -15.60 -6.25
N VAL A 31 17.34 -15.24 -5.28
CA VAL A 31 17.69 -14.98 -3.87
C VAL A 31 16.67 -15.64 -2.92
N PRO A 32 16.72 -16.99 -2.75
CA PRO A 32 15.65 -17.74 -2.11
C PRO A 32 15.36 -17.38 -0.65
N LYS A 33 16.38 -16.97 0.10
CA LYS A 33 16.30 -16.72 1.55
C LYS A 33 16.18 -15.24 1.93
N THR A 34 16.20 -14.34 0.95
CA THR A 34 16.20 -12.90 1.20
C THR A 34 14.80 -12.41 1.58
N ARG A 35 14.65 -11.66 2.67
CA ARG A 35 13.37 -11.02 3.00
C ARG A 35 13.01 -9.98 1.93
N ILE A 36 11.76 -9.97 1.48
CA ILE A 36 11.24 -8.99 0.51
C ILE A 36 10.17 -8.16 1.22
N ILE A 37 10.30 -6.83 1.19
CA ILE A 37 9.28 -5.91 1.70
C ILE A 37 8.68 -5.18 0.50
N ILE A 38 7.37 -5.33 0.30
CA ILE A 38 6.62 -4.60 -0.72
C ILE A 38 6.14 -3.29 -0.11
N ARG A 39 6.50 -2.17 -0.74
CA ARG A 39 6.08 -0.84 -0.30
C ARG A 39 5.13 -0.23 -1.34
N GLY A 40 4.02 0.31 -0.88
CA GLY A 40 3.00 0.97 -1.71
C GLY A 40 2.34 2.11 -0.95
N ASP A 41 1.68 3.01 -1.70
CA ASP A 41 0.81 4.03 -1.13
C ASP A 41 -0.59 3.44 -0.79
N SER A 42 -1.54 4.32 -0.50
CA SER A 42 -2.90 3.91 -0.15
C SER A 42 -3.71 3.23 -1.23
N GLY A 43 -3.33 3.38 -2.50
CA GLY A 43 -3.93 2.61 -3.60
C GLY A 43 -3.56 1.13 -3.57
N PHE A 44 -2.58 0.74 -2.75
CA PHE A 44 -2.13 -0.65 -2.59
C PHE A 44 -2.59 -1.33 -1.30
N SER A 45 -3.29 -0.60 -0.43
CA SER A 45 -3.88 -1.13 0.81
C SER A 45 -5.18 -1.89 0.55
N ASN A 46 -5.15 -2.88 -0.33
CA ASN A 46 -6.28 -3.77 -0.57
C ASN A 46 -6.01 -5.17 0.00
N ASN A 47 -7.09 -5.89 0.33
CA ASN A 47 -7.00 -7.18 0.99
C ASN A 47 -6.27 -8.22 0.12
N GLU A 48 -6.51 -8.24 -1.18
CA GLU A 48 -5.91 -9.25 -2.07
C GLU A 48 -4.38 -9.19 -2.04
N LEU A 49 -3.80 -7.99 -2.14
CA LEU A 49 -2.35 -7.79 -2.11
C LEU A 49 -1.75 -8.04 -0.73
N MET A 50 -2.45 -7.63 0.33
CA MET A 50 -2.03 -7.89 1.71
C MET A 50 -2.02 -9.40 2.00
N ASP A 51 -3.10 -10.11 1.64
CA ASP A 51 -3.22 -11.56 1.79
C ASP A 51 -2.12 -12.31 1.02
N PHE A 52 -1.79 -11.85 -0.21
CA PHE A 52 -0.66 -12.40 -0.96
C PHE A 52 0.66 -12.24 -0.21
N CYS A 53 0.92 -11.07 0.38
CA CYS A 53 2.13 -10.85 1.15
C CYS A 53 2.18 -11.75 2.39
N GLU A 54 1.09 -11.84 3.15
CA GLU A 54 1.01 -12.61 4.39
C GLU A 54 1.11 -14.12 4.18
N THR A 55 0.55 -14.62 3.07
CA THR A 55 0.61 -16.05 2.71
C THR A 55 1.91 -16.44 2.00
N THR A 56 2.70 -15.48 1.53
CA THR A 56 3.95 -15.75 0.83
C THR A 56 5.16 -15.73 1.78
N PRO A 57 5.95 -16.83 1.87
CA PRO A 57 7.08 -16.88 2.80
C PRO A 57 8.13 -15.79 2.58
N LEU A 58 8.57 -15.18 3.70
CA LEU A 58 9.58 -14.12 3.75
C LEU A 58 9.20 -12.87 2.93
N VAL A 59 7.91 -12.68 2.67
CA VAL A 59 7.37 -11.46 2.06
C VAL A 59 6.59 -10.73 3.13
N ASP A 60 6.84 -9.43 3.25
CA ASP A 60 6.12 -8.52 4.12
C ASP A 60 5.72 -7.28 3.33
N TYR A 61 4.91 -6.42 3.93
CA TYR A 61 4.45 -5.20 3.28
C TYR A 61 4.45 -3.99 4.22
N ILE A 62 4.55 -2.82 3.60
CA ILE A 62 4.30 -1.52 4.21
C ILE A 62 3.44 -0.74 3.22
N PHE A 63 2.15 -0.65 3.51
CA PHE A 63 1.22 0.13 2.69
C PHE A 63 0.73 1.36 3.45
N GLY A 64 0.62 2.49 2.75
CA GLY A 64 -0.02 3.68 3.30
C GLY A 64 -1.50 3.42 3.52
N GLN A 65 -2.09 3.79 4.65
CA GLN A 65 -3.52 3.62 4.83
C GLN A 65 -4.27 4.77 4.15
N ALA A 66 -5.30 4.45 3.36
CA ALA A 66 -6.22 5.46 2.87
C ALA A 66 -6.95 6.16 4.03
N GLN A 67 -7.37 7.41 3.81
CA GLN A 67 -8.28 8.10 4.72
C GLN A 67 -9.50 7.22 4.98
N ASN A 68 -9.83 7.03 6.26
CA ASN A 68 -10.96 6.21 6.66
C ASN A 68 -11.56 6.72 7.96
N SER A 69 -12.86 6.48 8.13
CA SER A 69 -13.66 6.98 9.26
C SER A 69 -13.12 6.57 10.62
N ARG A 70 -12.46 5.41 10.72
CA ARG A 70 -11.81 4.98 11.97
C ARG A 70 -10.60 5.84 12.29
N LEU A 71 -9.72 6.09 11.32
CA LEU A 71 -8.57 6.97 11.51
C LEU A 71 -9.01 8.41 11.77
N GLU A 72 -9.96 8.93 11.00
CA GLU A 72 -10.53 10.27 11.21
C GLU A 72 -11.05 10.45 12.64
N LYS A 73 -11.80 9.48 13.15
CA LYS A 73 -12.30 9.52 14.53
C LYS A 73 -11.19 9.45 15.58
N LEU A 74 -10.08 8.76 15.28
CA LEU A 74 -8.95 8.69 16.19
C LEU A 74 -8.16 10.00 16.28
N ILE A 75 -8.18 10.81 15.23
CA ILE A 75 -7.42 12.06 15.14
C ILE A 75 -8.31 13.31 15.18
N GLU A 76 -9.58 13.17 15.60
CA GLU A 76 -10.58 14.24 15.55
C GLU A 76 -10.13 15.50 16.32
N THR A 77 -9.54 15.30 17.50
CA THR A 77 -9.00 16.38 18.35
C THR A 77 -7.84 17.07 17.66
N GLU A 78 -6.86 16.30 17.17
CA GLU A 78 -5.67 16.80 16.49
C GLU A 78 -6.06 17.55 15.20
N MET A 79 -7.09 17.09 14.48
CA MET A 79 -7.63 17.78 13.32
C MET A 79 -8.29 19.12 13.68
N ALA A 80 -9.02 19.17 14.80
CA ALA A 80 -9.63 20.42 15.28
C ALA A 80 -8.56 21.44 15.71
N GLU A 81 -7.53 20.99 16.44
CA GLU A 81 -6.39 21.83 16.84
C GLU A 81 -5.62 22.36 15.63
N ALA A 82 -5.31 21.50 14.67
CA ALA A 82 -4.62 21.88 13.44
C ALA A 82 -5.42 22.90 12.62
N LYS A 83 -6.75 22.76 12.59
CA LYS A 83 -7.64 23.70 11.89
C LYS A 83 -7.66 25.07 12.57
N ALA A 84 -7.78 25.11 13.90
CA ALA A 84 -7.75 26.37 14.65
C ALA A 84 -6.42 27.12 14.47
N ALA A 85 -5.29 26.40 14.53
CA ALA A 85 -3.95 26.98 14.31
C ALA A 85 -3.74 27.52 12.88
N PHE A 86 -4.43 26.96 11.89
CA PHE A 86 -4.41 27.47 10.52
C PHE A 86 -5.24 28.76 10.37
N GLU A 87 -6.37 28.87 11.08
CA GLU A 87 -7.25 30.04 11.04
C GLU A 87 -6.72 31.23 11.84
N GLU A 88 -5.81 31.01 12.81
CA GLU A 88 -5.11 32.07 13.55
C GLU A 88 -3.90 32.69 12.81
N ASN A 89 -3.50 32.11 11.66
CA ASN A 89 -2.43 32.63 10.78
C ASN A 89 -3.00 33.42 9.58
#